data_AF-A0AAE0T4Z8-F1
#
_entry.id   AF-A0AAE0T4Z8-F1
#
_cell.length_a   1.000
_cell.length_b   1.000
_cell.length_c   1.000
_cell.angle_alpha   90.00
_cell.angle_beta   90.00
_cell.angle_gamma   90.00
#
_symmetry.space_group_name_H-M   'P 1'
#
loop_
_entity.id
_entity.type
_entity.pdbx_description
1 polymer ?
#
loop_
_entity_poly.entity_id
_entity_poly.type
_entity_poly.pdbx_seq_one_letter_code
_entity_poly.pdbx_strand_id
1 'polypeptide(L)'
;MAAILKHWREAATLLLVSKSKVFSAGNGKCNFECLMLKRSGKSKFMPSIYVFPGGIAHESDFSQDWLDIFNNVGKDKVTDLFTFVKRGGDGSPMFSRKRPDEFSFIPSEIAFRICAIRETFEESGILLARNIHSVKHENLALDGVPLTGSPAVLSKTILVPWRKKVDADAWEFIRMCRELEIVPDVWALYEWSNWLTPILPSVAANSNSHEGMLKGRRYDTAFFMCVLDHQPEAAHDEKETVASQWSSPVAMVKEHASGKLNLAPPQMIEIGRLLNVPNVDELHRFAWQRSSQRVDRWLPVPCLCEDGMLYLYPGDDLYPAEPDFEGHGPIKTFPMSVGEVSRKYPNHNRTEITLNNNNEQIKVHKCNIDMSDGQIRPVLDWTKFIPVAKL
;
A
#
# COMPACT_ATOMS: atom_id res chain seq x y z
N MET A 1 -11.39 19.35 6.63
CA MET A 1 -10.34 18.49 6.07
C MET A 1 -10.88 17.12 5.78
N ALA A 2 -10.85 16.70 4.51
CA ALA A 2 -11.35 15.39 4.09
C ALA A 2 -10.56 14.22 4.68
N ALA A 3 -9.23 14.36 4.82
CA ALA A 3 -8.32 13.26 5.15
C ALA A 3 -7.33 13.54 6.31
N ILE A 4 -7.39 14.72 6.95
CA ILE A 4 -6.50 15.07 8.07
C ILE A 4 -7.29 14.99 9.37
N LEU A 5 -6.92 14.05 10.25
CA LEU A 5 -7.50 13.89 11.59
C LEU A 5 -6.52 14.40 12.65
N LYS A 6 -7.01 14.47 13.90
CA LYS A 6 -6.23 14.90 15.06
C LYS A 6 -4.96 14.06 15.26
N HIS A 7 -5.05 12.74 15.07
CA HIS A 7 -3.99 11.79 15.44
C HIS A 7 -3.23 11.18 14.24
N TRP A 8 -3.80 11.21 13.04
CA TRP A 8 -3.18 10.68 11.82
C TRP A 8 -3.74 11.36 10.57
N ARG A 9 -3.09 11.11 9.44
CA ARG A 9 -3.56 11.50 8.10
C ARG A 9 -3.97 10.26 7.33
N GLU A 10 -5.08 10.32 6.61
CA GLU A 10 -5.51 9.23 5.73
C GLU A 10 -4.78 9.33 4.39
N ALA A 11 -4.33 8.19 3.88
CA ALA A 11 -3.48 8.07 2.71
C ALA A 11 -3.89 6.89 1.84
N ALA A 12 -3.44 6.86 0.59
CA ALA A 12 -3.59 5.70 -0.27
C ALA A 12 -2.28 5.36 -0.99
N THR A 13 -2.07 4.06 -1.19
CA THR A 13 -0.87 3.50 -1.83
C THR A 13 -1.27 2.48 -2.88
N LEU A 14 -0.54 2.46 -4.00
CA LEU A 14 -0.79 1.55 -5.10
C LEU A 14 0.32 0.52 -5.24
N LEU A 15 0.00 -0.77 -5.02
CA LEU A 15 0.80 -1.88 -5.51
C LEU A 15 0.54 -2.04 -7.00
N LEU A 16 1.33 -1.33 -7.81
CA LEU A 16 1.26 -1.45 -9.26
C LEU A 16 2.14 -2.60 -9.73
N VAL A 17 1.51 -3.64 -10.26
CA VAL A 17 2.12 -4.89 -10.69
C VAL A 17 2.05 -4.99 -12.21
N SER A 18 3.10 -5.46 -12.86
CA SER A 18 3.11 -5.76 -14.29
C SER A 18 3.71 -7.13 -14.53
N LYS A 19 3.22 -7.83 -15.56
CA LYS A 19 3.91 -9.01 -16.09
C LYS A 19 5.35 -8.64 -16.46
N SER A 20 6.31 -9.48 -16.07
CA SER A 20 7.73 -9.21 -16.31
C SER A 20 8.06 -9.35 -17.81
N LYS A 21 8.85 -8.42 -18.35
CA LYS A 21 9.35 -8.47 -19.73
C LYS A 21 10.40 -9.56 -19.93
N VAL A 22 11.12 -9.95 -18.87
CA VAL A 22 12.25 -10.87 -18.91
C VAL A 22 11.93 -12.06 -18.01
N PHE A 23 11.09 -12.97 -18.49
CA PHE A 23 10.87 -14.23 -17.79
C PHE A 23 11.96 -15.23 -18.16
N SER A 24 13.01 -15.31 -17.34
CA SER A 24 13.93 -16.45 -17.37
C SER A 24 13.34 -17.56 -16.49
N ALA A 25 12.85 -18.63 -17.14
CA ALA A 25 12.30 -19.81 -16.47
C ALA A 25 13.27 -20.50 -15.48
N GLY A 26 14.56 -20.15 -15.52
CA GLY A 26 15.60 -20.63 -14.61
C GLY A 26 15.90 -19.65 -13.49
N ASN A 27 15.05 -19.62 -12.46
CA ASN A 27 15.47 -19.41 -11.05
C ASN A 27 14.30 -19.40 -10.06
N GLY A 28 13.05 -19.55 -10.50
CA GLY A 28 11.89 -19.55 -9.63
C GLY A 28 11.66 -18.21 -8.94
N LYS A 29 10.40 -17.75 -9.00
CA LYS A 29 9.58 -17.38 -7.84
C LYS A 29 8.69 -16.14 -8.00
N CYS A 30 8.74 -15.36 -9.08
CA CYS A 30 7.64 -14.47 -9.52
C CYS A 30 7.74 -14.21 -11.02
N ASN A 31 6.64 -14.21 -11.79
CA ASN A 31 6.61 -13.83 -13.21
C ASN A 31 6.18 -12.36 -13.45
N PHE A 32 6.21 -11.55 -12.40
CA PHE A 32 5.85 -10.14 -12.40
C PHE A 32 6.84 -9.28 -11.64
N GLU A 33 6.74 -7.98 -11.88
CA GLU A 33 7.49 -6.93 -11.21
C GLU A 33 6.51 -5.92 -10.61
N CYS A 34 6.93 -5.25 -9.55
CA CYS A 34 6.17 -4.17 -8.94
C CYS A 34 6.93 -2.85 -9.09
N LEU A 35 6.20 -1.75 -9.27
CA LEU A 35 6.77 -0.42 -9.28
C LEU A 35 7.20 -0.01 -7.87
N MET A 36 8.46 0.34 -7.71
CA MET A 36 9.04 0.89 -6.48
C MET A 36 9.67 2.24 -6.74
N LEU A 37 9.46 3.16 -5.82
CA LEU A 37 10.03 4.50 -5.84
C LEU A 37 11.00 4.68 -4.68
N LYS A 38 12.15 5.29 -4.94
CA LYS A 38 13.12 5.65 -3.90
C LYS A 38 12.84 7.07 -3.43
N ARG A 39 12.51 7.23 -2.16
CA ARG A 39 12.31 8.55 -1.54
C ARG A 39 13.62 9.35 -1.54
N SER A 40 13.50 10.66 -1.72
CA SER A 40 14.60 11.60 -1.64
C SER A 40 15.31 11.53 -0.28
N GLY A 41 16.64 11.67 -0.29
CA GLY A 41 17.42 11.78 0.94
C GLY A 41 17.08 13.02 1.76
N LYS A 42 16.43 14.02 1.16
CA LYS A 42 15.92 15.23 1.82
C LYS A 42 14.54 15.04 2.44
N SER A 43 13.92 13.88 2.28
CA SER A 43 12.59 13.63 2.81
C SER A 43 12.58 13.69 4.33
N LYS A 44 11.61 14.42 4.88
CA LYS A 44 11.42 14.54 6.34
C LYS A 44 10.83 13.27 6.99
N PHE A 45 10.46 12.28 6.19
CA PHE A 45 9.86 11.02 6.64
C PHE A 45 10.42 9.88 5.80
N MET A 46 11.15 8.95 6.43
CA MET A 46 11.75 7.78 5.78
C MET A 46 12.62 8.12 4.55
N PRO A 47 13.67 8.96 4.70
CA PRO A 47 14.54 9.32 3.57
C PRO A 47 15.26 8.09 3.00
N SER A 48 15.45 8.07 1.68
CA SER A 48 16.19 7.02 0.96
C SER A 48 15.60 5.59 1.04
N ILE A 49 14.41 5.41 1.63
CA ILE A 49 13.67 4.14 1.65
C ILE A 49 12.94 3.93 0.32
N TYR A 50 12.85 2.68 -0.12
CA TYR A 50 12.00 2.29 -1.25
C TYR A 50 10.58 2.01 -0.80
N VAL A 51 9.62 2.61 -1.49
CA VAL A 51 8.18 2.51 -1.22
C VAL A 51 7.40 2.24 -2.50
N PHE A 52 6.18 1.71 -2.35
CA PHE A 52 5.18 1.77 -3.41
C PHE A 52 4.68 3.21 -3.57
N PRO A 53 4.25 3.63 -4.77
CA PRO A 53 3.73 4.97 -4.99
C PRO A 53 2.49 5.25 -4.15
N GLY A 54 2.37 6.46 -3.64
CA GLY A 54 1.22 6.88 -2.84
C GLY A 54 1.50 7.99 -1.85
N GLY A 55 0.43 8.56 -1.32
CA GLY A 55 0.53 9.73 -0.45
C GLY A 55 -0.78 10.05 0.25
N ILE A 56 -0.84 11.28 0.78
CA ILE A 56 -1.96 11.75 1.60
C ILE A 56 -3.13 12.08 0.68
N ALA A 57 -4.33 11.63 1.04
CA ALA A 57 -5.51 12.01 0.27
C ALA A 57 -5.77 13.51 0.37
N HIS A 58 -6.04 14.14 -0.76
CA HIS A 58 -6.34 15.55 -0.89
C HIS A 58 -7.86 15.77 -0.93
N GLU A 59 -8.33 16.96 -0.59
CA GLU A 59 -9.77 17.29 -0.60
C GLU A 59 -10.39 17.13 -2.00
N SER A 60 -9.61 17.42 -3.05
CA SER A 60 -10.01 17.19 -4.45
C SER A 60 -10.33 15.73 -4.74
N ASP A 61 -9.71 14.76 -4.05
CA ASP A 61 -9.97 13.33 -4.25
C ASP A 61 -11.40 12.94 -3.82
N PHE A 62 -12.02 13.73 -2.93
CA PHE A 62 -13.39 13.52 -2.42
C PHE A 62 -14.43 14.43 -3.07
N SER A 63 -14.03 15.27 -4.01
CA SER A 63 -14.89 16.31 -4.59
C SER A 63 -16.08 15.71 -5.35
N GLN A 64 -17.24 16.37 -5.23
CA GLN A 64 -18.41 16.05 -6.04
C GLN A 64 -18.18 16.23 -7.55
N ASP A 65 -17.19 17.03 -7.95
CA ASP A 65 -16.81 17.28 -9.34
C ASP A 65 -16.45 15.99 -10.10
N TRP A 66 -16.04 14.94 -9.39
CA TRP A 66 -15.80 13.63 -9.99
C TRP A 66 -17.08 13.00 -10.57
N LEU A 67 -18.25 13.32 -10.02
CA LEU A 67 -19.53 12.82 -10.54
C LEU A 67 -19.75 13.26 -11.99
N ASP A 68 -19.31 14.45 -12.39
CA ASP A 68 -19.44 14.91 -13.79
C ASP A 68 -18.65 13.99 -14.74
N ILE A 69 -17.41 13.69 -14.37
CA ILE A 69 -16.51 12.84 -15.16
C ILE A 69 -17.03 11.41 -15.19
N PHE A 70 -17.45 10.86 -14.05
CA PHE A 70 -18.01 9.52 -13.95
C PHE A 70 -19.34 9.39 -14.71
N ASN A 71 -20.24 10.36 -14.61
CA ASN A 71 -21.50 10.31 -15.33
C ASN A 71 -21.31 10.34 -16.86
N ASN A 72 -20.22 10.94 -17.34
CA ASN A 72 -19.86 10.92 -18.75
C ASN A 72 -19.48 9.52 -19.25
N VAL A 73 -19.11 8.57 -18.40
CA VAL A 73 -18.87 7.17 -18.83
C VAL A 73 -20.14 6.32 -18.91
N GLY A 74 -21.25 6.79 -18.31
CA GLY A 74 -22.54 6.13 -18.23
C GLY A 74 -22.97 5.86 -16.79
N LYS A 75 -24.17 6.33 -16.41
CA LYS A 75 -24.71 6.25 -15.04
C LYS A 75 -24.78 4.83 -14.48
N ASP A 76 -25.07 3.87 -15.34
CA ASP A 76 -25.19 2.46 -14.97
C ASP A 76 -23.83 1.93 -14.45
N LYS A 77 -22.74 2.26 -15.16
CA LYS A 77 -21.37 1.88 -14.77
C LYS A 77 -20.93 2.51 -13.45
N VAL A 78 -21.39 3.73 -13.17
CA VAL A 78 -21.14 4.42 -11.89
C VAL A 78 -21.90 3.73 -10.76
N THR A 79 -23.15 3.36 -11.01
CA THR A 79 -24.00 2.63 -10.05
C THR A 79 -23.40 1.25 -9.74
N ASP A 80 -22.92 0.55 -10.76
CA ASP A 80 -22.24 -0.75 -10.62
C ASP A 80 -20.95 -0.61 -9.81
N LEU A 81 -20.13 0.41 -10.11
CA LEU A 81 -18.92 0.71 -9.34
C LEU A 81 -19.24 1.00 -7.86
N PHE A 82 -20.26 1.82 -7.60
CA PHE A 82 -20.64 2.21 -6.23
C PHE A 82 -21.17 1.02 -5.45
N THR A 83 -21.87 0.10 -6.13
CA THR A 83 -22.33 -1.16 -5.57
C THR A 83 -21.15 -2.09 -5.30
N PHE A 84 -20.23 -2.19 -6.25
CA PHE A 84 -19.03 -3.02 -6.15
C PHE A 84 -18.15 -2.62 -4.96
N VAL A 85 -17.85 -1.33 -4.78
CA VAL A 85 -17.03 -0.86 -3.65
C VAL A 85 -17.75 -0.95 -2.30
N LYS A 86 -19.02 -1.38 -2.25
CA LYS A 86 -19.76 -1.63 -1.01
C LYS A 86 -19.86 -3.11 -0.65
N ARG A 87 -19.37 -4.00 -1.52
CA ARG A 87 -19.39 -5.44 -1.27
C ARG A 87 -18.59 -5.79 0.00
N GLY A 88 -19.09 -6.74 0.78
CA GLY A 88 -18.46 -7.15 2.03
C GLY A 88 -18.70 -6.22 3.23
N GLY A 89 -19.49 -5.14 3.08
CA GLY A 89 -19.90 -4.26 4.19
C GLY A 89 -19.13 -2.93 4.22
N ASP A 90 -19.05 -2.30 5.40
CA ASP A 90 -18.57 -0.93 5.58
C ASP A 90 -17.06 -0.71 5.31
N GLY A 91 -16.26 -1.78 5.35
CA GLY A 91 -14.81 -1.70 5.11
C GLY A 91 -14.02 -1.14 6.28
N SER A 92 -12.77 -0.77 6.02
CA SER A 92 -11.90 -0.13 7.02
C SER A 92 -12.52 1.16 7.59
N PRO A 93 -12.19 1.57 8.83
CA PRO A 93 -12.76 2.78 9.43
C PRO A 93 -12.59 4.04 8.58
N MET A 94 -11.53 4.13 7.77
CA MET A 94 -11.33 5.27 6.86
C MET A 94 -12.37 5.32 5.72
N PHE A 95 -12.94 4.19 5.29
CA PHE A 95 -13.97 4.15 4.25
C PHE A 95 -15.37 4.48 4.79
N SER A 96 -15.67 4.08 6.02
CA SER A 96 -17.00 4.23 6.64
C SER A 96 -17.15 5.47 7.52
N ARG A 97 -16.04 6.14 7.88
CA ARG A 97 -16.07 7.39 8.66
C ARG A 97 -16.96 8.44 7.99
N LYS A 98 -17.85 9.04 8.77
CA LYS A 98 -18.66 10.19 8.33
C LYS A 98 -17.76 11.38 8.02
N ARG A 99 -17.92 11.93 6.81
CA ARG A 99 -17.25 13.15 6.35
C ARG A 99 -18.25 14.31 6.27
N PRO A 100 -17.78 15.57 6.22
CA PRO A 100 -18.63 16.70 5.84
C PRO A 100 -19.35 16.41 4.52
N ASP A 101 -20.54 17.01 4.34
CA ASP A 101 -21.41 16.71 3.19
C ASP A 101 -20.71 16.97 1.85
N GLU A 102 -19.90 18.03 1.77
CA GLU A 102 -19.07 18.39 0.60
C GLU A 102 -18.06 17.31 0.15
N PHE A 103 -17.70 16.37 1.04
CA PHE A 103 -16.78 15.25 0.77
C PHE A 103 -17.45 13.88 0.82
N SER A 104 -18.79 13.84 0.72
CA SER A 104 -19.59 12.62 0.89
C SER A 104 -20.41 12.25 -0.35
N PHE A 105 -20.22 12.94 -1.47
CA PHE A 105 -20.94 12.72 -2.73
C PHE A 105 -20.52 11.47 -3.49
N ILE A 106 -19.28 11.03 -3.29
CA ILE A 106 -18.78 9.73 -3.78
C ILE A 106 -18.39 8.85 -2.59
N PRO A 107 -18.51 7.52 -2.70
CA PRO A 107 -17.97 6.59 -1.71
C PRO A 107 -16.50 6.90 -1.40
N SER A 108 -16.13 6.93 -0.12
CA SER A 108 -14.77 7.30 0.28
C SER A 108 -13.72 6.32 -0.25
N GLU A 109 -14.05 5.04 -0.43
CA GLU A 109 -13.14 4.09 -1.09
C GLU A 109 -12.78 4.54 -2.52
N ILE A 110 -13.73 5.11 -3.27
CA ILE A 110 -13.47 5.63 -4.63
C ILE A 110 -12.54 6.84 -4.55
N ALA A 111 -12.75 7.75 -3.59
CA ALA A 111 -11.83 8.85 -3.35
C ALA A 111 -10.40 8.36 -3.04
N PHE A 112 -10.24 7.31 -2.25
CA PHE A 112 -8.92 6.73 -1.99
C PHE A 112 -8.31 6.01 -3.20
N ARG A 113 -9.12 5.40 -4.07
CA ARG A 113 -8.65 4.88 -5.37
C ARG A 113 -8.16 6.02 -6.28
N ILE A 114 -8.88 7.15 -6.32
CA ILE A 114 -8.47 8.36 -7.04
C ILE A 114 -7.16 8.89 -6.48
N CYS A 115 -7.05 9.02 -5.16
CA CYS A 115 -5.81 9.41 -4.47
C CYS A 115 -4.64 8.52 -4.88
N ALA A 116 -4.80 7.19 -4.84
CA ALA A 116 -3.73 6.26 -5.22
C ALA A 116 -3.27 6.45 -6.67
N ILE A 117 -4.21 6.72 -7.60
CA ILE A 117 -3.90 6.99 -9.01
C ILE A 117 -3.21 8.35 -9.17
N ARG A 118 -3.73 9.40 -8.53
CA ARG A 118 -3.19 10.76 -8.59
C ARG A 118 -1.74 10.79 -8.09
N GLU A 119 -1.49 10.24 -6.91
CA GLU A 119 -0.15 10.15 -6.31
C GLU A 119 0.79 9.31 -7.18
N THR A 120 0.31 8.19 -7.73
CA THR A 120 1.12 7.40 -8.69
C THR A 120 1.52 8.22 -9.92
N PHE A 121 0.62 9.06 -10.44
CA PHE A 121 0.92 9.96 -11.56
C PHE A 121 1.92 11.05 -11.17
N GLU A 122 1.72 11.70 -10.03
CA GLU A 122 2.61 12.73 -9.48
C GLU A 122 4.03 12.17 -9.28
N GLU A 123 4.17 10.99 -8.67
CA GLU A 123 5.48 10.45 -8.27
C GLU A 123 6.17 9.63 -9.38
N SER A 124 5.42 8.99 -10.28
CA SER A 124 6.00 8.09 -11.31
C SER A 124 5.73 8.48 -12.75
N GLY A 125 4.82 9.43 -13.00
CA GLY A 125 4.38 9.80 -14.34
C GLY A 125 3.48 8.76 -15.02
N ILE A 126 3.23 7.62 -14.38
CA ILE A 126 2.28 6.62 -14.86
C ILE A 126 0.87 7.07 -14.49
N LEU A 127 0.08 7.39 -15.49
CA LEU A 127 -1.32 7.74 -15.34
C LEU A 127 -2.20 6.53 -15.62
N LEU A 128 -2.93 6.05 -14.61
CA LEU A 128 -3.97 5.02 -14.81
C LEU A 128 -5.30 5.70 -15.12
N ALA A 129 -5.65 5.72 -16.41
CA ALA A 129 -6.87 6.36 -16.86
C ALA A 129 -7.39 5.69 -18.14
N ARG A 130 -8.71 5.72 -18.30
CA ARG A 130 -9.41 5.23 -19.48
C ARG A 130 -9.96 6.40 -20.28
N ASN A 131 -10.01 6.26 -21.60
CA ASN A 131 -10.70 7.21 -22.45
C ASN A 131 -12.21 7.10 -22.23
N ILE A 132 -12.89 8.22 -21.97
CA ILE A 132 -14.33 8.23 -21.64
C ILE A 132 -15.17 7.62 -22.77
N HIS A 133 -14.84 7.89 -24.04
CA HIS A 133 -15.59 7.37 -25.18
C HIS A 133 -15.37 5.87 -25.37
N SER A 134 -14.17 5.36 -25.10
CA SER A 134 -13.92 3.91 -25.09
C SER A 134 -14.73 3.21 -24.00
N VAL A 135 -14.75 3.75 -22.77
CA VAL A 135 -15.45 3.14 -21.64
C VAL A 135 -16.95 3.02 -21.86
N LYS A 136 -17.58 4.01 -22.53
CA LYS A 136 -19.01 3.95 -22.88
C LYS A 136 -19.39 2.66 -23.61
N HIS A 137 -18.48 2.16 -24.44
CA HIS A 137 -18.67 0.96 -25.26
C HIS A 137 -17.97 -0.29 -24.69
N GLU A 138 -17.09 -0.12 -23.68
CA GLU A 138 -16.41 -1.20 -23.00
C GLU A 138 -17.32 -1.87 -21.96
N ASN A 139 -17.28 -3.20 -21.89
CA ASN A 139 -17.92 -3.93 -20.81
C ASN A 139 -16.99 -3.92 -19.58
N LEU A 140 -17.17 -2.95 -18.69
CA LEU A 140 -16.54 -2.92 -17.37
C LEU A 140 -17.28 -3.86 -16.39
N ALA A 141 -17.50 -5.11 -16.80
CA ALA A 141 -18.07 -6.12 -15.94
C ALA A 141 -17.15 -6.29 -14.73
N LEU A 142 -17.68 -5.99 -13.55
CA LEU A 142 -16.98 -6.14 -12.27
C LEU A 142 -17.18 -7.56 -11.68
N ASP A 143 -18.04 -8.35 -12.31
CA ASP A 143 -18.34 -9.74 -12.04
C ASP A 143 -17.67 -10.68 -13.06
N GLY A 144 -17.35 -11.90 -12.60
CA GLY A 144 -16.76 -12.95 -13.44
C GLY A 144 -15.24 -12.93 -13.57
N VAL A 145 -14.62 -11.81 -13.97
CA VAL A 145 -13.17 -11.71 -14.21
C VAL A 145 -12.57 -10.39 -13.71
N PRO A 146 -11.29 -10.39 -13.31
CA PRO A 146 -10.63 -9.15 -12.93
C PRO A 146 -10.35 -8.26 -14.15
N LEU A 147 -10.58 -6.96 -14.00
CA LEU A 147 -10.13 -5.93 -14.94
C LEU A 147 -8.64 -5.64 -14.75
N THR A 148 -7.88 -5.62 -15.85
CA THR A 148 -6.50 -5.11 -15.92
C THR A 148 -6.53 -3.58 -15.93
N GLY A 149 -5.57 -2.97 -15.23
CA GLY A 149 -5.37 -1.53 -15.26
C GLY A 149 -4.95 -1.02 -16.63
N SER A 150 -5.43 0.18 -16.98
CA SER A 150 -5.15 0.84 -18.25
C SER A 150 -4.22 2.05 -18.06
N PRO A 151 -2.91 1.92 -18.33
CA PRO A 151 -2.01 3.07 -18.42
C PRO A 151 -2.40 3.93 -19.62
N ALA A 152 -2.62 5.22 -19.39
CA ALA A 152 -2.97 6.16 -20.45
C ALA A 152 -1.80 6.34 -21.42
N VAL A 153 -2.06 6.11 -22.71
CA VAL A 153 -1.08 6.31 -23.78
C VAL A 153 -1.17 7.75 -24.28
N LEU A 154 -0.49 8.66 -23.58
CA LEU A 154 -0.42 10.08 -23.91
C LEU A 154 1.03 10.48 -24.21
N SER A 155 1.24 11.43 -25.12
CA SER A 155 2.60 11.90 -25.43
C SER A 155 3.23 12.60 -24.24
N LYS A 156 4.56 12.52 -24.11
CA LYS A 156 5.30 13.24 -23.05
C LYS A 156 5.09 14.75 -23.10
N THR A 157 4.82 15.31 -24.27
CA THR A 157 4.49 16.74 -24.46
C THR A 157 3.17 17.16 -23.80
N ILE A 158 2.25 16.21 -23.60
CA ILE A 158 0.98 16.43 -22.89
C ILE A 158 1.15 16.06 -21.41
N LEU A 159 1.69 14.88 -21.12
CA LEU A 159 1.78 14.35 -19.76
C LEU A 159 2.67 15.19 -18.84
N VAL A 160 3.85 15.63 -19.30
CA VAL A 160 4.82 16.32 -18.43
C VAL A 160 4.29 17.67 -17.93
N PRO A 161 3.70 18.56 -18.77
CA PRO A 161 3.07 19.78 -18.27
C PRO A 161 1.94 19.53 -17.29
N TRP A 162 1.09 18.53 -17.55
CA TRP A 162 0.00 18.19 -16.65
C TRP A 162 0.48 17.65 -15.31
N ARG A 163 1.46 16.75 -15.32
CA ARG A 163 2.07 16.22 -14.10
C ARG A 163 2.59 17.35 -13.20
N LYS A 164 3.26 18.35 -13.77
CA LYS A 164 3.74 19.52 -13.01
C LYS A 164 2.61 20.37 -12.43
N LYS A 165 1.49 20.49 -13.13
CA LYS A 165 0.30 21.20 -12.62
C LYS A 165 -0.34 20.43 -11.46
N VAL A 166 -0.51 19.12 -11.62
CA VAL A 166 -1.10 18.23 -10.61
C VAL A 166 -0.22 18.16 -9.34
N ASP A 167 1.10 18.03 -9.51
CA ASP A 167 2.09 18.10 -8.41
C ASP A 167 2.03 19.43 -7.63
N ALA A 168 1.71 20.53 -8.32
CA ALA A 168 1.58 21.83 -7.69
C ALA A 168 0.20 22.05 -7.03
N ASP A 169 -0.85 21.49 -7.62
CA ASP A 169 -2.23 21.60 -7.15
C ASP A 169 -3.04 20.35 -7.56
N ALA A 170 -3.42 19.55 -6.57
CA ALA A 170 -4.20 18.33 -6.77
C ALA A 170 -5.59 18.57 -7.41
N TRP A 171 -6.11 19.81 -7.41
CA TRP A 171 -7.34 20.16 -8.15
C TRP A 171 -7.14 20.11 -9.67
N GLU A 172 -5.92 20.31 -10.16
CA GLU A 172 -5.60 20.22 -11.59
C GLU A 172 -5.78 18.79 -12.13
N PHE A 173 -5.86 17.77 -11.26
CA PHE A 173 -6.11 16.39 -11.70
C PHE A 173 -7.53 16.23 -12.29
N ILE A 174 -8.54 16.83 -11.64
CA ILE A 174 -9.91 16.87 -12.16
C ILE A 174 -9.95 17.65 -13.48
N ARG A 175 -9.26 18.80 -13.53
CA ARG A 175 -9.18 19.65 -14.72
C ARG A 175 -8.57 18.90 -15.90
N MET A 176 -7.46 18.18 -15.66
CA MET A 176 -6.81 17.32 -16.63
C MET A 176 -7.75 16.25 -17.16
N CYS A 177 -8.46 15.54 -16.28
CA CYS A 177 -9.41 14.50 -16.68
C CYS A 177 -10.53 15.05 -17.58
N ARG A 178 -11.08 16.22 -17.25
CA ARG A 178 -12.07 16.92 -18.09
C ARG A 178 -11.50 17.31 -19.46
N GLU A 179 -10.33 17.96 -19.49
CA GLU A 179 -9.73 18.49 -20.72
C GLU A 179 -9.23 17.39 -21.66
N LEU A 180 -8.73 16.28 -21.12
CA LEU A 180 -8.24 15.15 -21.91
C LEU A 180 -9.31 14.09 -22.20
N GLU A 181 -10.55 14.30 -21.73
CA GLU A 181 -11.66 13.36 -21.84
C GLU A 181 -11.32 11.94 -21.35
N ILE A 182 -10.66 11.88 -20.19
CA ILE A 182 -10.26 10.65 -19.52
C ILE A 182 -10.89 10.55 -18.13
N VAL A 183 -11.06 9.32 -17.65
CA VAL A 183 -11.50 9.01 -16.30
C VAL A 183 -10.42 8.20 -15.57
N PRO A 184 -10.12 8.47 -14.28
CA PRO A 184 -9.20 7.62 -13.52
C PRO A 184 -9.69 6.17 -13.51
N ASP A 185 -8.79 5.22 -13.73
CA ASP A 185 -9.14 3.79 -13.82
C ASP A 185 -9.38 3.16 -12.43
N VAL A 186 -10.39 3.65 -11.71
CA VAL A 186 -10.72 3.21 -10.36
C VAL A 186 -11.29 1.78 -10.32
N TRP A 187 -11.77 1.25 -11.44
CA TRP A 187 -12.34 -0.09 -11.55
C TRP A 187 -11.29 -1.19 -11.44
N ALA A 188 -10.06 -0.95 -11.90
CA ALA A 188 -8.98 -1.92 -11.91
C ALA A 188 -8.16 -1.98 -10.60
N LEU A 189 -8.52 -1.18 -9.60
CA LEU A 189 -7.91 -1.23 -8.27
C LEU A 189 -8.67 -2.20 -7.37
N TYR A 190 -7.96 -3.04 -6.61
CA TYR A 190 -8.59 -3.97 -5.66
C TYR A 190 -8.08 -3.70 -4.25
N GLU A 191 -9.00 -3.61 -3.28
CA GLU A 191 -8.65 -3.42 -1.86
C GLU A 191 -7.71 -4.55 -1.41
N TRP A 192 -6.51 -4.17 -0.95
CA TRP A 192 -5.43 -5.10 -0.66
C TRP A 192 -5.08 -5.18 0.83
N SER A 193 -4.85 -4.04 1.48
CA SER A 193 -4.58 -3.99 2.92
C SER A 193 -4.81 -2.58 3.48
N ASN A 194 -4.86 -2.45 4.81
CA ASN A 194 -4.94 -1.16 5.46
C ASN A 194 -4.00 -1.11 6.67
N TRP A 195 -3.14 -0.09 6.72
CA TRP A 195 -2.09 0.04 7.73
C TRP A 195 -2.23 1.35 8.49
N LEU A 196 -2.30 1.26 9.81
CA LEU A 196 -2.19 2.43 10.69
C LEU A 196 -0.80 2.46 11.32
N THR A 197 -0.09 3.58 11.12
CA THR A 197 1.25 3.77 11.68
C THR A 197 1.22 3.61 13.20
N PRO A 198 2.15 2.82 13.80
CA PRO A 198 2.13 2.52 15.22
C PRO A 198 2.38 3.76 16.09
N ILE A 199 2.00 3.68 17.35
CA ILE A 199 2.54 4.57 18.39
C ILE A 199 3.94 4.08 18.72
N LEU A 200 4.93 4.97 18.69
CA LEU A 200 6.29 4.57 19.00
C LEU A 200 6.58 4.64 20.50
N PRO A 201 7.30 3.63 21.04
CA PRO A 201 7.95 3.77 22.34
C PRO A 201 8.85 5.00 22.40
N SER A 202 8.87 5.69 23.55
CA SER A 202 9.76 6.84 23.79
C SER A 202 11.24 6.50 23.54
N VAL A 203 11.65 5.26 23.83
CA VAL A 203 13.00 4.74 23.58
C VAL A 203 13.32 4.64 22.08
N ALA A 204 12.38 4.15 21.26
CA ALA A 204 12.52 4.09 19.81
C ALA A 204 12.41 5.49 19.18
N ALA A 205 11.52 6.34 19.69
CA ALA A 205 11.25 7.71 19.23
C ALA A 205 12.44 8.67 19.42
N ASN A 206 13.39 8.34 20.30
CA ASN A 206 14.59 9.13 20.55
C ASN A 206 15.86 8.53 19.92
N SER A 207 15.72 7.47 19.11
CA SER A 207 16.83 6.87 18.37
C SER A 207 17.00 7.54 17.00
N ASN A 208 18.22 7.54 16.46
CA ASN A 208 18.49 7.94 15.05
C ASN A 208 18.07 6.87 14.03
N SER A 209 17.28 5.86 14.45
CA SER A 209 16.80 4.82 13.55
C SER A 209 15.67 5.34 12.64
N HIS A 210 15.38 4.61 11.56
CA HIS A 210 14.22 4.90 10.70
C HIS A 210 12.90 4.94 11.48
N GLU A 211 12.80 4.21 12.59
CA GLU A 211 11.62 4.23 13.47
C GLU A 211 11.55 5.56 14.23
N GLY A 212 12.65 6.06 14.81
CA GLY A 212 12.67 7.36 15.48
C GLY A 212 12.19 8.54 14.61
N MET A 213 12.31 8.41 13.28
CA MET A 213 11.83 9.40 12.30
C MET A 213 10.30 9.43 12.11
N LEU A 214 9.53 8.48 12.67
CA LEU A 214 8.06 8.51 12.65
C LEU A 214 7.47 9.44 13.73
N LYS A 215 8.28 10.06 14.60
CA LYS A 215 7.82 10.87 15.74
C LYS A 215 6.81 11.94 15.30
N GLY A 216 5.57 11.82 15.80
CA GLY A 216 4.47 12.76 15.53
C GLY A 216 3.86 12.67 14.12
N ARG A 217 4.23 11.66 13.31
CA ARG A 217 3.70 11.47 11.95
C ARG A 217 3.13 10.08 11.80
N ARG A 218 1.80 10.00 11.80
CA ARG A 218 1.05 8.77 11.65
C ARG A 218 0.11 8.85 10.47
N TYR A 219 -0.01 7.74 9.77
CA TYR A 219 -0.82 7.58 8.58
C TYR A 219 -1.73 6.37 8.73
N ASP A 220 -2.98 6.52 8.30
CA ASP A 220 -3.93 5.43 8.06
C ASP A 220 -4.02 5.23 6.54
N THR A 221 -3.32 4.21 6.02
CA THR A 221 -3.06 4.06 4.60
C THR A 221 -3.84 2.88 4.03
N ALA A 222 -4.69 3.13 3.05
CA ALA A 222 -5.30 2.08 2.23
C ALA A 222 -4.35 1.67 1.12
N PHE A 223 -4.12 0.37 0.96
CA PHE A 223 -3.35 -0.19 -0.14
C PHE A 223 -4.30 -0.81 -1.15
N PHE A 224 -4.09 -0.46 -2.42
CA PHE A 224 -4.79 -1.06 -3.55
C PHE A 224 -3.82 -1.82 -4.43
N MET A 225 -4.27 -2.93 -5.02
CA MET A 225 -3.54 -3.66 -6.05
C MET A 225 -4.09 -3.34 -7.42
N CYS A 226 -3.20 -3.05 -8.37
CA CYS A 226 -3.54 -2.90 -9.79
C CYS A 226 -2.54 -3.71 -10.62
N VAL A 227 -3.06 -4.59 -11.48
CA VAL A 227 -2.26 -5.43 -12.36
C VAL A 227 -2.35 -4.90 -13.79
N LEU A 228 -1.20 -4.78 -14.45
CA LEU A 228 -1.04 -4.30 -15.82
C LEU A 228 -0.58 -5.44 -16.75
N ASP A 229 -1.10 -5.45 -17.98
CA ASP A 229 -0.69 -6.41 -19.01
C ASP A 229 0.74 -6.15 -19.49
N HIS A 230 1.16 -4.89 -19.45
CA HIS A 230 2.48 -4.45 -19.88
C HIS A 230 3.04 -3.37 -18.95
N GLN A 231 4.36 -3.30 -18.90
CA GLN A 231 5.10 -2.40 -18.03
C GLN A 231 5.28 -1.03 -18.72
N PRO A 232 4.58 0.03 -18.28
CA PRO A 232 4.78 1.38 -18.81
C PRO A 232 6.13 1.95 -18.38
N GLU A 233 6.61 2.94 -19.12
CA GLU A 233 7.80 3.71 -18.73
C GLU A 233 7.47 4.52 -17.46
N ALA A 234 8.29 4.37 -16.42
CA ALA A 234 8.18 5.14 -15.18
C ALA A 234 9.29 6.19 -15.13
N ALA A 235 8.96 7.40 -14.68
CA ALA A 235 9.91 8.48 -14.44
C ALA A 235 9.61 9.15 -13.09
N HIS A 236 10.60 9.26 -12.20
CA HIS A 236 10.43 9.92 -10.91
C HIS A 236 10.32 11.45 -11.05
N ASP A 237 9.79 12.13 -10.04
CA ASP A 237 9.55 13.60 -10.03
C ASP A 237 10.79 14.46 -9.71
N GLU A 238 11.92 13.82 -9.38
CA GLU A 238 13.21 14.41 -8.97
C GLU A 238 13.18 15.26 -7.68
N LYS A 239 12.02 15.40 -7.03
CA LYS A 239 11.82 16.17 -5.79
C LYS A 239 11.63 15.25 -4.59
N GLU A 240 10.51 14.53 -4.59
CA GLU A 240 10.08 13.60 -3.56
C GLU A 240 10.70 12.22 -3.78
N THR A 241 10.83 11.84 -5.04
CA THR A 241 11.42 10.56 -5.46
C THR A 241 12.63 10.78 -6.35
N VAL A 242 13.70 10.01 -6.12
CA VAL A 242 15.00 10.15 -6.79
C VAL A 242 15.36 8.95 -7.67
N ALA A 243 14.52 7.91 -7.65
CA ALA A 243 14.62 6.77 -8.55
C ALA A 243 13.26 6.07 -8.63
N SER A 244 12.99 5.46 -9.78
CA SER A 244 11.84 4.60 -10.03
C SER A 244 12.35 3.31 -10.66
N GLN A 245 11.95 2.17 -10.13
CA GLN A 245 12.32 0.87 -10.67
C GLN A 245 11.16 -0.11 -10.64
N TRP A 246 11.07 -0.93 -11.68
CA TRP A 246 10.29 -2.15 -11.64
C TRP A 246 11.21 -3.24 -11.11
N SER A 247 10.78 -3.93 -10.06
CA SER A 247 11.59 -5.00 -9.45
C SER A 247 10.70 -6.17 -9.08
N SER A 248 11.22 -7.39 -9.21
CA SER A 248 10.50 -8.58 -8.75
C SER A 248 10.51 -8.65 -7.22
N PRO A 249 9.46 -9.20 -6.58
CA PRO A 249 9.45 -9.41 -5.13
C PRO A 249 10.70 -10.12 -4.59
N VAL A 250 11.23 -11.10 -5.35
CA VAL A 250 12.46 -11.83 -4.99
C VAL A 250 13.67 -10.90 -4.98
N ALA A 251 13.81 -10.06 -6.01
CA ALA A 251 14.92 -9.12 -6.09
C ALA A 251 14.86 -8.10 -4.94
N MET A 252 13.68 -7.56 -4.64
CA MET A 252 13.50 -6.60 -3.54
C MET A 252 13.97 -7.16 -2.20
N VAL A 253 13.60 -8.40 -1.86
CA VAL A 253 14.02 -9.04 -0.60
C VAL A 253 15.52 -9.32 -0.57
N LYS A 254 16.10 -9.80 -1.69
CA LYS A 254 17.55 -10.02 -1.79
C LYS A 254 18.34 -8.72 -1.62
N GLU A 255 17.90 -7.67 -2.29
CA GLU A 255 18.53 -6.36 -2.22
C GLU A 255 18.39 -5.76 -0.82
N HIS A 256 17.24 -5.95 -0.17
CA HIS A 256 17.01 -5.54 1.21
C HIS A 256 17.96 -6.25 2.18
N ALA A 257 18.04 -7.58 2.11
CA ALA A 257 18.91 -8.37 2.96
C ALA A 257 20.40 -8.05 2.75
N SER A 258 20.80 -7.66 1.54
CA SER A 258 22.17 -7.22 1.25
C SER A 258 22.46 -5.75 1.62
N GLY A 259 21.48 -5.02 2.16
CA GLY A 259 21.60 -3.61 2.50
C GLY A 259 21.63 -2.65 1.30
N LYS A 260 21.39 -3.15 0.07
CA LYS A 260 21.35 -2.31 -1.15
C LYS A 260 20.12 -1.41 -1.20
N LEU A 261 19.02 -1.86 -0.60
CA LEU A 261 17.80 -1.06 -0.42
C LEU A 261 17.22 -1.24 0.97
N ASN A 262 16.52 -0.23 1.45
CA ASN A 262 15.78 -0.29 2.70
C ASN A 262 14.29 -0.28 2.39
N LEU A 263 13.54 -1.16 3.03
CA LEU A 263 12.09 -1.23 2.97
C LEU A 263 11.52 -0.87 4.33
N ALA A 264 10.43 -0.12 4.33
CA ALA A 264 9.65 0.09 5.56
C ALA A 264 8.80 -1.16 5.88
N PRO A 265 8.35 -1.32 7.14
CA PRO A 265 7.70 -2.56 7.57
C PRO A 265 6.48 -3.00 6.75
N PRO A 266 5.52 -2.11 6.38
CA PRO A 266 4.41 -2.49 5.51
C PRO A 266 4.90 -3.06 4.18
N GLN A 267 5.88 -2.42 3.54
CA GLN A 267 6.43 -2.84 2.25
C GLN A 267 7.05 -4.24 2.35
N MET A 268 7.83 -4.53 3.39
CA MET A 268 8.39 -5.86 3.61
C MET A 268 7.30 -6.93 3.74
N ILE A 269 6.25 -6.65 4.51
CA ILE A 269 5.16 -7.61 4.74
C ILE A 269 4.35 -7.83 3.47
N GLU A 270 4.02 -6.76 2.74
CA GLU A 270 3.30 -6.88 1.47
C GLU A 270 4.11 -7.63 0.42
N ILE A 271 5.40 -7.35 0.26
CA ILE A 271 6.29 -8.12 -0.63
C ILE A 271 6.31 -9.61 -0.23
N GLY A 272 6.15 -9.90 1.06
CA GLY A 272 6.07 -11.25 1.60
C GLY A 272 4.80 -11.98 1.21
N ARG A 273 3.69 -11.26 1.09
CA ARG A 273 2.47 -11.83 0.53
C ARG A 273 2.65 -12.15 -0.95
N LEU A 274 3.25 -11.24 -1.70
CA LEU A 274 3.48 -11.43 -3.14
C LEU A 274 4.36 -12.65 -3.43
N LEU A 275 5.35 -12.95 -2.59
CA LEU A 275 6.22 -14.12 -2.76
C LEU A 275 5.51 -15.48 -2.60
N ASN A 276 4.29 -15.50 -2.04
CA ASN A 276 3.47 -16.71 -1.96
C ASN A 276 2.58 -16.92 -3.19
N VAL A 277 2.46 -15.95 -4.09
CA VAL A 277 1.66 -16.04 -5.31
C VAL A 277 2.53 -15.65 -6.51
N PRO A 278 3.35 -16.57 -7.03
CA PRO A 278 4.40 -16.26 -8.00
C PRO A 278 3.88 -15.99 -9.42
N ASN A 279 2.61 -16.27 -9.70
CA ASN A 279 1.98 -16.07 -11.00
C ASN A 279 1.07 -14.83 -10.96
N VAL A 280 1.28 -13.91 -11.90
CA VAL A 280 0.55 -12.65 -12.00
C VAL A 280 -0.95 -12.83 -12.25
N ASP A 281 -1.34 -13.82 -13.06
CA ASP A 281 -2.74 -14.08 -13.38
C ASP A 281 -3.47 -14.68 -12.15
N GLU A 282 -2.77 -15.50 -11.36
CA GLU A 282 -3.27 -15.99 -10.07
C GLU A 282 -3.37 -14.86 -9.04
N LEU A 283 -2.35 -14.00 -8.95
CA LEU A 283 -2.34 -12.84 -8.06
C LEU A 283 -3.48 -11.88 -8.39
N HIS A 284 -3.69 -11.57 -9.67
CA HIS A 284 -4.76 -10.68 -10.13
C HIS A 284 -6.13 -11.23 -9.79
N ARG A 285 -6.36 -12.52 -10.08
CA ARG A 285 -7.60 -13.21 -9.73
C ARG A 285 -7.81 -13.24 -8.23
N PHE A 286 -6.77 -13.53 -7.45
CA PHE A 286 -6.84 -13.53 -5.99
C PHE A 286 -7.23 -12.15 -5.46
N ALA A 287 -6.55 -11.07 -5.88
CA ALA A 287 -6.84 -9.71 -5.42
C ALA A 287 -8.30 -9.29 -5.72
N TRP A 288 -8.79 -9.62 -6.91
CA TRP A 288 -10.19 -9.36 -7.29
C TRP A 288 -11.21 -10.17 -6.48
N GLN A 289 -10.97 -11.47 -6.30
CA GLN A 289 -11.85 -12.33 -5.50
C GLN A 289 -11.85 -11.92 -4.03
N ARG A 290 -10.66 -11.70 -3.46
CA ARG A 290 -10.45 -11.33 -2.05
C ARG A 290 -11.11 -10.00 -1.73
N SER A 291 -11.04 -9.01 -2.63
CA SER A 291 -11.69 -7.71 -2.44
C SER A 291 -13.23 -7.76 -2.46
N SER A 292 -13.85 -8.95 -2.57
CA SER A 292 -15.26 -9.16 -2.22
C SER A 292 -15.52 -9.13 -0.71
N GLN A 293 -14.48 -9.34 0.09
CA GLN A 293 -14.47 -9.20 1.55
C GLN A 293 -13.81 -7.87 1.92
N ARG A 294 -13.78 -7.51 3.22
CA ARG A 294 -13.10 -6.31 3.74
C ARG A 294 -11.81 -6.65 4.48
N VAL A 295 -10.80 -5.76 4.37
CA VAL A 295 -9.51 -5.97 5.05
C VAL A 295 -9.58 -5.46 6.48
N ASP A 296 -8.86 -6.15 7.36
CA ASP A 296 -8.63 -5.64 8.70
C ASP A 296 -7.62 -4.47 8.66
N ARG A 297 -7.85 -3.45 9.49
CA ARG A 297 -6.85 -2.39 9.70
C ARG A 297 -5.74 -2.89 10.61
N TRP A 298 -4.54 -3.03 10.07
CA TRP A 298 -3.37 -3.43 10.83
C TRP A 298 -2.75 -2.23 11.54
N LEU A 299 -2.94 -2.14 12.86
CA LEU A 299 -2.15 -1.30 13.75
C LEU A 299 -1.07 -2.17 14.43
N PRO A 300 0.23 -1.95 14.18
CA PRO A 300 1.28 -2.63 14.93
C PRO A 300 1.28 -2.16 16.39
N VAL A 301 1.15 -3.09 17.34
CA VAL A 301 1.15 -2.78 18.79
C VAL A 301 2.51 -3.14 19.39
N PRO A 302 3.31 -2.17 19.85
CA PRO A 302 4.62 -2.47 20.44
C PRO A 302 4.48 -3.15 21.81
N CYS A 303 5.36 -4.09 22.10
CA CYS A 303 5.56 -4.68 23.43
C CYS A 303 7.05 -4.81 23.72
N LEU A 304 7.46 -4.64 24.97
CA LEU A 304 8.85 -4.81 25.42
C LEU A 304 9.04 -6.19 26.07
N CYS A 305 10.19 -6.79 25.83
CA CYS A 305 10.67 -8.05 26.43
C CYS A 305 12.06 -7.79 27.05
N GLU A 306 12.60 -8.75 27.79
CA GLU A 306 13.90 -8.58 28.48
C GLU A 306 15.08 -8.41 27.50
N ASP A 307 15.04 -9.07 26.35
CA ASP A 307 16.11 -9.14 25.35
C ASP A 307 15.73 -8.51 23.99
N GLY A 308 14.58 -7.84 23.91
CA GLY A 308 14.07 -7.32 22.65
C GLY A 308 12.69 -6.70 22.74
N MET A 309 12.04 -6.55 21.58
CA MET A 309 10.69 -6.03 21.49
C MET A 309 9.88 -6.75 20.42
N LEU A 310 8.56 -6.62 20.51
CA LEU A 310 7.59 -7.17 19.56
C LEU A 310 6.77 -6.03 18.96
N TYR A 311 6.39 -6.18 17.69
CA TYR A 311 5.21 -5.50 17.13
C TYR A 311 4.16 -6.55 16.85
N LEU A 312 3.03 -6.50 17.56
CA LEU A 312 1.91 -7.43 17.41
C LEU A 312 0.95 -6.91 16.34
N TYR A 313 0.37 -7.82 15.56
CA TYR A 313 -0.66 -7.54 14.54
C TYR A 313 -1.94 -8.34 14.85
N PRO A 314 -3.09 -7.99 14.22
CA PRO A 314 -4.35 -8.68 14.46
C PRO A 314 -4.26 -10.21 14.34
N GLY A 315 -4.90 -10.92 15.26
CA GLY A 315 -4.91 -12.39 15.34
C GLY A 315 -3.76 -13.01 16.14
N ASP A 316 -2.76 -12.24 16.54
CA ASP A 316 -1.76 -12.69 17.51
C ASP A 316 -2.39 -12.93 18.90
N ASP A 317 -1.98 -13.98 19.61
CA ASP A 317 -2.46 -14.29 20.98
C ASP A 317 -2.34 -13.11 21.95
N LEU A 318 -1.36 -12.22 21.74
CA LEU A 318 -1.11 -11.06 22.58
C LEU A 318 -1.70 -9.77 22.04
N TYR A 319 -2.31 -9.78 20.85
CA TYR A 319 -2.93 -8.59 20.27
C TYR A 319 -4.11 -8.15 21.15
N PRO A 320 -4.16 -6.87 21.56
CA PRO A 320 -5.25 -6.39 22.41
C PRO A 320 -6.58 -6.43 21.65
N ALA A 321 -7.65 -6.82 22.34
CA ALA A 321 -9.01 -6.75 21.79
C ALA A 321 -9.40 -5.31 21.42
N GLU A 322 -8.94 -4.33 22.20
CA GLU A 322 -9.07 -2.90 21.93
C GLU A 322 -7.67 -2.26 21.90
N PRO A 323 -7.04 -2.14 20.72
CA PRO A 323 -5.76 -1.48 20.59
C PRO A 323 -5.83 0.01 20.95
N ASP A 324 -4.79 0.54 21.59
CA ASP A 324 -4.68 1.98 21.81
C ASP A 324 -4.34 2.68 20.48
N PHE A 325 -5.32 3.34 19.89
CA PHE A 325 -5.15 4.07 18.65
C PHE A 325 -4.55 5.46 18.83
N GLU A 326 -4.60 6.03 20.03
CA GLU A 326 -4.24 7.44 20.30
C GLU A 326 -2.93 7.61 21.07
N GLY A 327 -2.47 6.57 21.77
CA GLY A 327 -1.19 6.55 22.49
C GLY A 327 -1.28 7.10 23.91
N HIS A 328 -2.40 6.88 24.59
CA HIS A 328 -2.60 7.27 25.99
C HIS A 328 -2.10 6.23 26.98
N GLY A 329 -2.05 4.95 26.58
CA GLY A 329 -1.67 3.83 27.42
C GLY A 329 -0.16 3.57 27.48
N PRO A 330 0.32 2.97 28.58
CA PRO A 330 1.71 2.52 28.65
C PRO A 330 1.95 1.35 27.69
N ILE A 331 3.19 1.25 27.20
CA ILE A 331 3.61 0.09 26.41
C ILE A 331 3.72 -1.12 27.31
N LYS A 332 3.13 -2.24 26.88
CA LYS A 332 3.14 -3.49 27.62
C LYS A 332 4.55 -4.07 27.68
N THR A 333 4.97 -4.45 28.89
CA THR A 333 6.28 -5.07 29.14
C THR A 333 6.09 -6.49 29.67
N PHE A 334 6.90 -7.43 29.19
CA PHE A 334 6.93 -8.81 29.64
C PHE A 334 8.28 -9.10 30.33
N PRO A 335 8.29 -9.66 31.56
CA PRO A 335 9.50 -10.11 32.25
C PRO A 335 9.92 -11.49 31.73
N MET A 336 10.11 -11.57 30.41
CA MET A 336 10.48 -12.77 29.66
C MET A 336 11.27 -12.33 28.42
N SER A 337 12.15 -13.19 27.95
CA SER A 337 12.75 -13.05 26.62
C SER A 337 11.70 -13.17 25.51
N VAL A 338 11.98 -12.60 24.33
CA VAL A 338 11.17 -12.76 23.11
C VAL A 338 10.92 -14.26 22.82
N GLY A 339 11.95 -15.10 22.97
CA GLY A 339 11.85 -16.54 22.75
C GLY A 339 10.95 -17.27 23.76
N GLU A 340 10.91 -16.83 25.02
CA GLU A 340 9.97 -17.35 26.03
C GLU A 340 8.53 -16.92 25.75
N VAL A 341 8.32 -15.64 25.39
CA VAL A 341 7.00 -15.12 24.98
C VAL A 341 6.47 -15.94 23.81
N SER A 342 7.28 -16.17 22.78
CA SER A 342 6.86 -16.90 21.59
C SER A 342 6.59 -18.39 21.82
N ARG A 343 7.22 -19.02 22.82
CA ARG A 343 6.88 -20.39 23.25
C ARG A 343 5.60 -20.45 24.07
N LYS A 344 5.34 -19.44 24.90
CA LYS A 344 4.17 -19.37 25.77
C LYS A 344 2.87 -19.06 25.02
N TYR A 345 2.96 -18.24 23.97
CA TYR A 345 1.83 -17.79 23.16
C TYR A 345 2.02 -18.25 21.71
N PRO A 346 1.48 -19.42 21.32
CA PRO A 346 1.84 -20.10 20.08
C PRO A 346 1.22 -19.50 18.80
N ASN A 347 0.15 -18.70 18.88
CA ASN A 347 -0.45 -18.07 17.69
C ASN A 347 0.21 -16.71 17.44
N HIS A 348 0.97 -16.63 16.36
CA HIS A 348 1.82 -15.52 16.00
C HIS A 348 1.25 -14.81 14.78
N ASN A 349 1.09 -13.49 14.91
CA ASN A 349 1.12 -12.53 13.81
C ASN A 349 1.87 -11.31 14.35
N ARG A 350 3.21 -11.37 14.34
CA ARG A 350 4.07 -10.40 15.01
C ARG A 350 5.41 -10.21 14.29
N THR A 351 6.05 -9.07 14.52
CA THR A 351 7.47 -8.88 14.21
C THR A 351 8.26 -8.92 15.50
N GLU A 352 9.21 -9.83 15.59
CA GLU A 352 10.20 -9.94 16.66
C GLU A 352 11.44 -9.13 16.32
N ILE A 353 11.90 -8.31 17.25
CA ILE A 353 13.12 -7.51 17.13
C ILE A 353 14.04 -7.86 18.29
N THR A 354 15.18 -8.47 17.99
CA THR A 354 16.22 -8.85 18.95
C THR A 354 17.58 -8.35 18.48
N LEU A 355 18.63 -8.54 19.29
CA LEU A 355 20.01 -8.22 18.93
C LEU A 355 20.80 -9.51 18.67
N ASN A 356 21.65 -9.50 17.65
CA ASN A 356 22.64 -10.55 17.44
C ASN A 356 23.88 -10.35 18.34
N ASN A 357 24.84 -11.28 18.29
CA ASN A 357 26.09 -11.20 19.06
C ASN A 357 26.95 -9.97 18.75
N ASN A 358 26.72 -9.30 17.61
CA ASN A 358 27.40 -8.08 17.19
C ASN A 358 26.62 -6.81 17.56
N ASN A 359 25.56 -6.91 18.38
CA ASN A 359 24.62 -5.83 18.71
C ASN A 359 23.86 -5.25 17.50
N GLU A 360 23.71 -6.01 16.42
CA GLU A 360 22.90 -5.62 15.27
C GLU A 360 21.46 -6.10 15.46
N GLN A 361 20.49 -5.27 15.06
CA GLN A 361 19.08 -5.64 15.13
C GLN A 361 18.74 -6.74 14.12
N ILE A 362 18.22 -7.85 14.63
CA ILE A 362 17.55 -8.88 13.82
C ILE A 362 16.05 -8.60 13.89
N LYS A 363 15.41 -8.52 12.72
CA LYS A 363 13.95 -8.39 12.60
C LYS A 363 13.38 -9.63 11.93
N VAL A 364 12.49 -10.34 12.61
CA VAL A 364 11.83 -11.55 12.08
C VAL A 364 10.33 -11.37 12.15
N HIS A 365 9.64 -11.47 11.01
CA HIS A 365 8.18 -11.49 11.00
C HIS A 365 7.68 -12.93 11.09
N LYS A 366 6.78 -13.21 12.03
CA LYS A 366 6.16 -14.51 12.27
C LYS A 366 4.64 -14.40 12.12
N CYS A 367 4.08 -15.20 11.22
CA CYS A 367 2.66 -15.32 10.98
C CYS A 367 2.32 -16.81 10.75
N ASN A 368 1.78 -17.48 11.76
CA ASN A 368 1.41 -18.91 11.68
C ASN A 368 -0.11 -19.15 11.81
N ILE A 369 -0.89 -18.07 11.85
CA ILE A 369 -2.34 -18.09 11.85
C ILE A 369 -2.88 -17.92 10.43
N ASP A 370 -4.09 -18.38 10.19
CA ASP A 370 -4.84 -17.98 8.98
C ASP A 370 -5.39 -16.57 9.16
N MET A 371 -5.44 -15.81 8.07
CA MET A 371 -5.94 -14.44 8.11
C MET A 371 -7.47 -14.43 8.11
N SER A 372 -8.06 -13.73 9.08
CA SER A 372 -9.51 -13.58 9.24
C SER A 372 -10.21 -13.00 8.02
N ASP A 373 -9.53 -12.13 7.26
CA ASP A 373 -10.01 -11.45 6.06
C ASP A 373 -9.72 -12.19 4.74
N GLY A 374 -9.28 -13.46 4.84
CA GLY A 374 -8.92 -14.30 3.70
C GLY A 374 -7.64 -13.87 2.98
N GLN A 375 -6.86 -12.95 3.55
CA GLN A 375 -5.63 -12.45 2.94
C GLN A 375 -4.48 -13.49 3.00
N ILE A 376 -3.50 -13.33 2.11
CA ILE A 376 -2.29 -14.16 2.08
C ILE A 376 -1.44 -13.92 3.33
N ARG A 377 -0.95 -15.00 3.93
CA ARG A 377 0.05 -14.95 5.00
C ARG A 377 1.38 -14.44 4.43
N PRO A 378 2.06 -13.47 5.04
CA PRO A 378 3.38 -13.05 4.57
C PRO A 378 4.43 -14.17 4.70
N VAL A 379 5.34 -14.32 3.72
CA VAL A 379 6.48 -15.25 3.81
C VAL A 379 7.37 -14.92 5.02
N LEU A 380 7.70 -15.97 5.78
CA LEU A 380 8.27 -15.91 7.15
C LEU A 380 9.79 -16.05 7.23
N ASP A 381 10.40 -16.61 6.19
CA ASP A 381 11.84 -16.89 6.15
C ASP A 381 12.41 -16.55 4.77
N TRP A 382 12.87 -15.31 4.68
CA TRP A 382 13.50 -14.76 3.50
C TRP A 382 14.84 -15.41 3.18
N THR A 383 15.47 -16.10 4.14
CA THR A 383 16.78 -16.73 3.94
C THR A 383 16.70 -17.82 2.86
N LYS A 384 15.54 -18.44 2.66
CA LYS A 384 15.27 -19.37 1.53
C LYS A 384 15.32 -18.73 0.15
N PHE A 385 15.36 -17.41 0.08
CA PHE A 385 15.47 -16.62 -1.14
C PHE A 385 16.84 -15.90 -1.22
N ILE A 386 17.68 -16.00 -0.20
CA ILE A 386 19.00 -15.38 -0.11
C ILE A 386 20.06 -16.50 -0.19
N PRO A 387 21.01 -16.48 -1.14
CA PRO A 387 22.07 -17.49 -1.18
C PRO A 387 22.88 -17.48 0.13
N VAL A 388 23.10 -18.68 0.71
CA VAL A 388 23.76 -18.94 2.01
C VAL A 388 25.18 -18.31 2.13
N ALA A 389 25.76 -17.79 1.05
CA ALA A 389 27.14 -17.31 1.04
C ALA A 389 27.40 -15.97 1.78
N LYS A 390 26.40 -15.35 2.43
CA LYS A 390 26.57 -14.10 3.21
C LYS A 390 25.52 -13.95 4.33
N LEU A 391 25.46 -14.90 5.24
CA LEU A 391 24.92 -14.69 6.60
C LEU A 391 26.05 -14.80 7.60
#